data_AF-A0AAP3VIU9-F1
#
_entry.id   AF-A0AAP3VIU9-F1
#
_cell.length_a   1.000
_cell.length_b   1.000
_cell.length_c   1.000
_cell.angle_alpha   90.00
_cell.angle_beta   90.00
_cell.angle_gamma   90.00
#
_symmetry.space_group_name_H-M   'P 1'
#
loop_
_entity.id
_entity.type
_entity.pdbx_description
1 polymer ?
#
loop_
_entity_poly.entity_id
_entity_poly.type
_entity_poly.pdbx_seq_one_letter_code
_entity_poly.pdbx_strand_id
1 'polypeptide(L)'
;MNFFMVGSFFMLFMLNAGWTSNYVIKLVGFLFFAVGTAEAEERTDAFAHLKKPAYTSSAMCALAVVCQLLLKLLSPAAMAANVISILLSAATVYMSLNLMRMFLVALDSHRELVEDVSNIVRLQGSFNKLALMTFIYFGGDLLNRLIPIEFVTTLAGVIAAIAKILVYIFLLIMLYNFNKLRTDYEKRRERENK
;
A
#
# COMPACT_ATOMS: atom_id res chain seq x y z
N MET A 1 -8.89 -13.77 -5.53
CA MET A 1 -8.76 -12.76 -4.45
C MET A 1 -7.52 -12.93 -3.56
N ASN A 2 -6.90 -14.12 -3.49
CA ASN A 2 -5.67 -14.34 -2.72
C ASN A 2 -4.55 -13.35 -3.04
N PHE A 3 -4.28 -13.14 -4.33
CA PHE A 3 -3.24 -12.23 -4.79
C PHE A 3 -3.52 -10.76 -4.46
N PHE A 4 -4.78 -10.32 -4.46
CA PHE A 4 -5.13 -8.98 -3.97
C PHE A 4 -4.82 -8.81 -2.49
N MET A 5 -5.16 -9.78 -1.64
CA MET A 5 -4.88 -9.70 -0.21
C MET A 5 -3.36 -9.60 0.07
N VAL A 6 -2.58 -10.48 -0.55
CA VAL A 6 -1.11 -10.51 -0.41
C VAL A 6 -0.49 -9.24 -0.98
N GLY A 7 -0.93 -8.81 -2.16
CA GLY A 7 -0.47 -7.60 -2.82
C GLY A 7 -0.73 -6.34 -1.98
N SER A 8 -1.98 -6.17 -1.52
CA SER A 8 -2.38 -5.06 -0.64
C SER A 8 -1.58 -5.03 0.65
N PHE A 9 -1.31 -6.18 1.26
CA PHE A 9 -0.49 -6.25 2.46
C PHE A 9 0.93 -5.71 2.20
N PHE A 10 1.66 -6.26 1.23
CA PHE A 10 3.03 -5.84 0.95
C PHE A 10 3.15 -4.41 0.41
N MET A 11 2.16 -3.93 -0.36
CA MET A 11 2.11 -2.54 -0.80
C MET A 11 2.01 -1.57 0.37
N LEU A 12 1.19 -1.90 1.37
CA LEU A 12 0.91 -1.04 2.52
C LEU A 12 1.86 -1.27 3.69
N PHE A 13 2.63 -2.36 3.66
CA PHE A 13 3.61 -2.66 4.68
C PHE A 13 4.79 -1.67 4.63
N MET A 14 5.10 -1.08 5.78
CA MET A 14 6.17 -0.10 5.92
C MET A 14 7.27 -0.65 6.82
N LEU A 15 8.27 -1.38 6.31
CA LEU A 15 9.37 -1.85 7.16
C LEU A 15 10.34 -0.72 7.55
N ASN A 16 11.04 -0.92 8.66
CA ASN A 16 12.32 -0.23 8.92
C ASN A 16 13.50 -1.00 8.31
N ALA A 17 13.29 -1.71 7.21
CA ALA A 17 14.38 -2.28 6.44
C ALA A 17 14.99 -1.13 5.62
N GLY A 18 16.31 -1.11 5.42
CA GLY A 18 16.97 -0.03 4.67
C GLY A 18 16.25 0.30 3.37
N TRP A 19 16.26 1.57 2.97
CA TRP A 19 15.47 2.17 1.88
C TRP A 19 15.19 1.26 0.66
N THR A 20 16.21 0.57 0.15
CA THR A 20 16.09 -0.37 -0.98
C THR A 20 15.10 -1.50 -0.69
N SER A 21 15.16 -2.13 0.48
CA SER A 21 14.30 -3.25 0.86
C SER A 21 12.83 -2.84 0.92
N ASN A 22 12.53 -1.60 1.36
CA ASN A 22 11.17 -1.08 1.38
C ASN A 22 10.58 -0.97 -0.03
N TYR A 23 11.36 -0.47 -1.00
CA TYR A 23 10.91 -0.40 -2.39
C TYR A 23 10.77 -1.80 -3.01
N VAL A 24 11.65 -2.74 -2.69
CA VAL A 24 11.55 -4.13 -3.18
C VAL A 24 10.28 -4.81 -2.65
N ILE A 25 9.98 -4.67 -1.36
CA ILE A 25 8.78 -5.24 -0.76
C ILE A 25 7.51 -4.63 -1.37
N LYS A 26 7.48 -3.31 -1.55
CA LYS A 26 6.37 -2.64 -2.23
C LYS A 26 6.23 -3.10 -3.67
N LEU A 27 7.33 -3.28 -4.40
CA LEU A 27 7.32 -3.80 -5.76
C LEU A 27 6.71 -5.21 -5.81
N VAL A 28 7.12 -6.10 -4.91
CA VAL A 28 6.52 -7.44 -4.76
C VAL A 28 5.01 -7.31 -4.51
N GLY A 29 4.60 -6.39 -3.64
CA GLY A 29 3.18 -6.10 -3.41
C GLY A 29 2.43 -5.66 -4.67
N PHE A 30 2.98 -4.70 -5.42
CA PHE A 30 2.35 -4.23 -6.66
C PHE A 30 2.28 -5.33 -7.73
N LEU A 31 3.29 -6.18 -7.85
CA LEU A 31 3.29 -7.31 -8.77
C LEU A 31 2.22 -8.34 -8.39
N PHE A 32 2.12 -8.70 -7.10
CA PHE A 32 1.03 -9.57 -6.63
C PHE A 32 -0.34 -8.94 -6.87
N PHE A 33 -0.47 -7.63 -6.66
CA PHE A 33 -1.71 -6.92 -6.94
C PHE A 33 -2.06 -6.98 -8.43
N ALA A 34 -1.09 -6.77 -9.33
CA ALA A 34 -1.27 -6.86 -10.77
C ALA A 34 -1.66 -8.29 -11.21
N VAL A 35 -1.01 -9.32 -10.65
CA VAL A 35 -1.41 -10.72 -10.87
C VAL A 35 -2.85 -10.95 -10.38
N GLY A 36 -3.23 -10.39 -9.24
CA GLY A 36 -4.60 -10.42 -8.74
C GLY A 36 -5.61 -9.80 -9.69
N THR A 37 -5.26 -8.67 -10.34
CA THR A 37 -6.12 -8.08 -11.39
C THR A 37 -6.28 -9.00 -12.59
N ALA A 38 -5.21 -9.65 -13.05
CA ALA A 38 -5.26 -10.57 -14.18
C ALA A 38 -6.07 -11.84 -13.86
N GLU A 39 -5.86 -12.44 -12.68
CA GLU A 39 -6.63 -13.61 -12.21
C GLU A 39 -8.13 -13.30 -12.09
N ALA A 40 -8.47 -12.06 -11.70
CA ALA A 40 -9.85 -11.65 -11.54
C ALA A 40 -10.51 -11.31 -12.88
N GLU A 41 -9.78 -10.75 -13.83
CA GLU A 41 -10.25 -10.42 -15.20
C GLU A 41 -10.69 -11.66 -15.98
N GLU A 42 -10.06 -12.82 -15.76
CA GLU A 42 -10.52 -14.09 -16.35
C GLU A 42 -11.95 -14.49 -15.92
N ARG A 43 -12.48 -13.85 -14.87
CA ARG A 43 -13.74 -14.23 -14.22
C ARG A 43 -14.75 -13.10 -14.17
N THR A 44 -14.30 -11.85 -14.10
CA THR A 44 -15.15 -10.67 -13.99
C THR A 44 -14.43 -9.41 -14.48
N ASP A 45 -15.15 -8.58 -15.23
CA ASP A 45 -14.66 -7.27 -15.67
C ASP A 45 -14.59 -6.23 -14.54
N ALA A 46 -15.10 -6.56 -13.35
CA ALA A 46 -15.18 -5.68 -12.18
C ALA A 46 -13.84 -5.01 -11.81
N PHE A 47 -12.73 -5.71 -12.04
CA PHE A 47 -11.39 -5.25 -11.69
C PHE A 47 -10.51 -4.90 -12.89
N ALA A 48 -11.02 -4.98 -14.13
CA ALA A 48 -10.24 -4.77 -15.34
C ALA A 48 -9.59 -3.36 -15.39
N HIS A 49 -10.32 -2.35 -14.91
CA HIS A 49 -9.83 -0.97 -14.84
C HIS A 49 -8.66 -0.76 -13.86
N LEU A 50 -8.39 -1.71 -12.94
CA LEU A 50 -7.27 -1.66 -12.01
C LEU A 50 -5.95 -2.14 -12.62
N LYS A 51 -6.01 -2.87 -13.74
CA LYS A 51 -4.84 -3.46 -14.41
C LYS A 51 -3.79 -2.41 -14.75
N LYS A 52 -4.21 -1.36 -15.48
CA LYS A 52 -3.30 -0.26 -15.88
C LYS A 52 -2.68 0.43 -14.65
N PRO A 53 -3.45 0.90 -13.65
CA PRO A 53 -2.92 1.43 -12.39
C PRO A 53 -1.93 0.50 -11.67
N ALA A 54 -2.20 -0.82 -11.64
CA ALA A 54 -1.35 -1.80 -10.98
C ALA A 54 0.02 -1.95 -11.70
N TYR A 55 0.01 -2.05 -13.03
CA TYR A 55 1.24 -2.11 -13.82
C TYR A 55 2.03 -0.81 -13.79
N THR A 56 1.37 0.34 -13.87
CA THR A 56 2.06 1.64 -13.77
C THR A 56 2.69 1.84 -12.40
N SER A 57 2.02 1.42 -11.32
CA SER A 57 2.56 1.48 -9.97
C SER A 57 3.74 0.51 -9.78
N SER A 58 3.67 -0.67 -10.40
CA SER A 58 4.77 -1.64 -10.43
C SER A 58 6.01 -1.07 -11.13
N ALA A 59 5.83 -0.49 -12.32
CA ALA A 59 6.92 0.12 -13.10
C ALA A 59 7.58 1.29 -12.34
N MET A 60 6.78 2.17 -11.74
CA MET A 60 7.27 3.26 -10.90
C MET A 60 8.04 2.76 -9.68
N CYS A 61 7.56 1.72 -9.02
CA CYS A 61 8.26 1.13 -7.87
C CYS A 61 9.57 0.45 -8.30
N ALA A 62 9.61 -0.21 -9.46
CA ALA A 62 10.83 -0.77 -10.03
C ALA A 62 11.85 0.33 -10.36
N LEU A 63 11.41 1.45 -10.95
CA LEU A 63 12.26 2.63 -11.17
C LEU A 63 12.80 3.18 -9.85
N ALA A 64 11.99 3.23 -8.79
CA ALA A 64 12.44 3.66 -7.46
C ALA A 64 13.52 2.72 -6.89
N VAL A 65 13.38 1.40 -7.06
CA VAL A 65 14.41 0.41 -6.68
C VAL A 65 15.72 0.69 -7.43
N VAL A 66 15.65 0.82 -8.76
CA VAL A 66 16.83 1.06 -9.60
C VAL A 66 17.49 2.39 -9.23
N CYS A 67 16.71 3.46 -9.07
CA CYS A 67 17.20 4.76 -8.66
C CYS A 67 17.90 4.69 -7.30
N GLN A 68 17.32 3.99 -6.31
CA GLN A 68 17.94 3.85 -5.00
C GLN A 68 19.25 3.04 -5.03
N LEU A 69 19.34 2.04 -5.91
CA LEU A 69 20.58 1.28 -6.13
C LEU A 69 21.65 2.16 -6.80
N LEU A 70 21.29 2.96 -7.79
CA LEU A 70 22.19 3.90 -8.44
C LEU A 70 22.69 4.98 -7.48
N LEU A 71 21.82 5.52 -6.62
CA LEU A 71 22.23 6.48 -5.59
C LEU A 71 23.26 5.87 -4.62
N LYS A 72 23.12 4.59 -4.25
CA LYS A 72 24.12 3.90 -3.44
C LYS A 72 25.45 3.70 -4.17
N LEU A 73 25.40 3.42 -5.48
CA LEU A 73 26.59 3.15 -6.28
C LEU A 73 27.37 4.42 -6.64
N LEU A 74 26.66 5.51 -6.95
CA LEU A 74 27.25 6.76 -7.42
C LEU A 74 27.69 7.69 -6.27
N SER A 75 27.29 7.38 -5.03
CA SER A 75 27.60 8.17 -3.82
C SER A 75 27.48 9.69 -4.03
N PRO A 76 26.34 10.21 -4.54
CA PRO A 76 26.17 11.64 -4.75
C PRO A 76 26.15 12.39 -3.42
N ALA A 77 26.25 13.72 -3.47
CA ALA A 77 26.17 14.56 -2.28
C ALA A 77 24.96 14.19 -1.41
N ALA A 78 25.18 14.06 -0.10
CA ALA A 78 24.20 13.50 0.85
C ALA A 78 22.83 14.19 0.79
N MET A 79 22.81 15.50 0.54
CA MET A 79 21.58 16.28 0.40
C MET A 79 20.75 15.84 -0.83
N ALA A 80 21.37 15.65 -1.99
CA ALA A 80 20.69 15.23 -3.22
C ALA A 80 20.11 13.82 -3.09
N ALA A 81 20.88 12.89 -2.50
CA ALA A 81 20.42 11.53 -2.22
C ALA A 81 19.18 11.54 -1.30
N ASN A 82 19.20 12.36 -0.25
CA ASN A 82 18.09 12.48 0.69
C ASN A 82 16.82 13.01 0.03
N VAL A 83 16.92 14.08 -0.77
CA VAL A 83 15.76 14.67 -1.46
C VAL A 83 15.12 13.67 -2.42
N ILE A 84 15.93 12.99 -3.25
CA ILE A 84 15.43 12.00 -4.21
C ILE A 84 14.74 10.84 -3.47
N SER A 85 15.38 10.33 -2.41
CA SER A 85 14.83 9.24 -1.61
C SER A 85 13.50 9.61 -0.93
N ILE A 86 13.35 10.86 -0.50
CA ILE A 86 12.08 11.37 0.05
C ILE A 86 10.98 11.39 -1.01
N LEU A 87 11.28 11.92 -2.20
CA LEU A 87 10.31 12.02 -3.30
C LEU A 87 9.85 10.63 -3.79
N LEU A 88 10.78 9.69 -3.93
CA LEU A 88 10.47 8.31 -4.32
C LEU A 88 9.61 7.60 -3.27
N SER A 89 9.90 7.82 -1.98
CA SER A 89 9.06 7.31 -0.90
C SER A 89 7.66 7.91 -0.91
N ALA A 90 7.52 9.23 -1.06
CA ALA A 90 6.22 9.89 -1.17
C ALA A 90 5.39 9.32 -2.32
N ALA A 91 6.00 9.20 -3.50
CA ALA A 91 5.35 8.71 -4.71
C ALA A 91 4.87 7.27 -4.54
N THR A 92 5.72 6.37 -4.03
CA THR A 92 5.37 4.96 -3.85
C THR A 92 4.31 4.76 -2.76
N VAL A 93 4.32 5.55 -1.68
CA VAL A 93 3.27 5.54 -0.66
C VAL A 93 1.93 6.01 -1.22
N TYR A 94 1.93 7.14 -1.94
CA TYR A 94 0.72 7.64 -2.60
C TYR A 94 0.12 6.60 -3.55
N MET A 95 0.95 5.97 -4.40
CA MET A 95 0.49 4.92 -5.32
C MET A 95 -0.08 3.72 -4.58
N SER A 96 0.54 3.30 -3.48
CA SER A 96 0.04 2.18 -2.66
C SER A 96 -1.36 2.46 -2.12
N LEU A 97 -1.57 3.66 -1.56
CA LEU A 97 -2.85 4.09 -1.02
C LEU A 97 -3.88 4.31 -2.13
N ASN A 98 -3.49 4.93 -3.24
CA ASN A 98 -4.41 5.19 -4.35
C ASN A 98 -4.90 3.89 -5.01
N LEU A 99 -3.99 2.93 -5.27
CA LEU A 99 -4.36 1.65 -5.87
C LEU A 99 -5.29 0.85 -4.94
N MET A 100 -4.99 0.83 -3.64
CA MET A 100 -5.87 0.21 -2.66
C MET A 100 -7.25 0.89 -2.60
N ARG A 101 -7.29 2.22 -2.67
CA ARG A 101 -8.55 2.97 -2.71
C ARG A 101 -9.38 2.63 -3.95
N MET A 102 -8.74 2.60 -5.13
CA MET A 102 -9.43 2.22 -6.37
C MET A 102 -10.01 0.81 -6.29
N PHE A 103 -9.27 -0.13 -5.71
CA PHE A 103 -9.75 -1.48 -5.47
C PHE A 103 -10.96 -1.55 -4.54
N LEU A 104 -10.95 -0.79 -3.44
CA LEU A 104 -12.08 -0.72 -2.53
C LEU A 104 -13.32 -0.08 -3.15
N VAL A 105 -13.14 0.88 -4.06
CA VAL A 105 -14.22 1.47 -4.84
C VAL A 105 -14.76 0.46 -5.86
N ALA A 106 -13.89 -0.31 -6.51
CA ALA A 106 -14.30 -1.38 -7.41
C ALA A 106 -15.14 -2.44 -6.67
N LEU A 107 -14.70 -2.86 -5.48
CA LEU A 107 -15.46 -3.78 -4.63
C LEU A 107 -16.82 -3.21 -4.23
N ASP A 108 -16.87 -1.94 -3.85
CA ASP A 108 -18.12 -1.29 -3.45
C ASP A 108 -19.08 -1.04 -4.62
N SER A 109 -18.56 -0.93 -5.84
CA SER A 109 -19.36 -0.85 -7.06
C SER A 109 -19.90 -2.21 -7.49
N HIS A 110 -19.24 -3.29 -7.04
CA HIS A 110 -19.56 -4.67 -7.38
C HIS A 110 -19.87 -5.49 -6.13
N ARG A 111 -20.85 -5.02 -5.34
CA ARG A 111 -21.27 -5.64 -4.07
C ARG A 111 -21.81 -7.05 -4.25
N GLU A 112 -22.31 -7.38 -5.43
CA GLU A 112 -22.78 -8.70 -5.84
C GLU A 112 -21.68 -9.78 -5.77
N LEU A 113 -20.41 -9.39 -5.78
CA LEU A 113 -19.28 -10.31 -5.69
C LEU A 113 -19.11 -10.94 -4.31
N VAL A 114 -19.80 -10.45 -3.29
CA VAL A 114 -19.71 -10.93 -1.90
C VAL A 114 -21.10 -11.14 -1.32
N GLU A 115 -21.21 -11.99 -0.30
CA GLU A 115 -22.51 -12.29 0.32
C GLU A 115 -22.86 -11.27 1.39
N ASP A 116 -21.86 -10.87 2.19
CA ASP A 116 -21.97 -9.91 3.27
C ASP A 116 -21.21 -8.62 2.92
N VAL A 117 -21.97 -7.65 2.40
CA VAL A 117 -21.51 -6.29 2.06
C VAL A 117 -20.85 -5.60 3.26
N SER A 118 -21.18 -5.98 4.50
CA SER A 118 -20.54 -5.39 5.70
C SER A 118 -19.04 -5.67 5.76
N ASN A 119 -18.56 -6.74 5.11
CA ASN A 119 -17.13 -7.04 5.00
C ASN A 119 -16.39 -5.99 4.16
N ILE A 120 -17.02 -5.46 3.09
CA ILE A 120 -16.45 -4.37 2.28
C ILE A 120 -16.32 -3.10 3.14
N VAL A 121 -17.39 -2.74 3.85
CA VAL A 121 -17.43 -1.54 4.71
C VAL A 121 -16.38 -1.63 5.83
N ARG A 122 -16.23 -2.80 6.46
CA ARG A 122 -15.21 -3.04 7.48
C ARG A 122 -13.80 -2.89 6.91
N LEU A 123 -13.55 -3.44 5.73
CA LEU A 123 -12.24 -3.33 5.06
C LEU A 123 -11.92 -1.86 4.73
N GLN A 124 -12.88 -1.13 4.15
CA GLN A 124 -12.77 0.31 3.88
C GLN A 124 -12.49 1.11 5.17
N GLY A 125 -13.21 0.82 6.25
CA GLY A 125 -13.01 1.47 7.55
C GLY A 125 -11.61 1.24 8.11
N SER A 126 -11.09 0.01 8.02
CA SER A 126 -9.70 -0.27 8.42
C SER A 126 -8.67 0.41 7.52
N PHE A 127 -8.91 0.45 6.20
CA PHE A 127 -8.04 1.13 5.25
C PHE A 127 -7.99 2.64 5.49
N ASN A 128 -9.12 3.30 5.77
CA ASN A 128 -9.15 4.74 6.03
C ASN A 128 -8.33 5.11 7.28
N LYS A 129 -8.43 4.30 8.34
CA LYS A 129 -7.60 4.48 9.55
C LYS A 129 -6.11 4.25 9.26
N LEU A 130 -5.78 3.21 8.49
CA LEU A 130 -4.42 2.95 8.04
C LEU A 130 -3.85 4.10 7.21
N ALA A 131 -4.62 4.61 6.24
CA ALA A 131 -4.23 5.70 5.37
C ALA A 131 -3.96 6.98 6.18
N LEU A 132 -4.86 7.33 7.11
CA LEU A 132 -4.67 8.47 8.00
C LEU A 132 -3.38 8.35 8.82
N MET A 133 -3.14 7.20 9.46
CA MET A 133 -1.91 6.99 10.24
C MET A 133 -0.66 7.00 9.36
N THR A 134 -0.77 6.52 8.11
CA THR A 134 0.30 6.58 7.13
C THR A 134 0.65 8.02 6.76
N PHE A 135 -0.36 8.89 6.58
CA PHE A 135 -0.12 10.31 6.34
C PHE A 135 0.53 11.01 7.55
N ILE A 136 0.07 10.72 8.77
CA ILE A 136 0.66 11.29 9.99
C ILE A 136 2.11 10.83 10.16
N TYR A 137 2.37 9.53 9.97
CA TYR A 137 3.73 8.97 10.02
C TYR A 137 4.64 9.65 8.99
N PHE A 138 4.21 9.69 7.73
CA PHE A 138 5.01 10.25 6.65
C PHE A 138 5.25 11.76 6.83
N GLY A 139 4.21 12.51 7.24
CA GLY A 139 4.33 13.94 7.56
C GLY A 139 5.30 14.20 8.71
N GLY A 140 5.24 13.39 9.78
CA GLY A 140 6.19 13.48 10.89
C GLY A 140 7.63 13.17 10.47
N ASP A 141 7.84 12.12 9.65
CA ASP A 141 9.17 11.78 9.11
C ASP A 141 9.73 12.89 8.21
N LEU A 142 8.90 13.51 7.37
CA LEU A 142 9.27 14.67 6.56
C LEU A 142 9.67 15.87 7.41
N LEU A 143 8.85 16.25 8.39
CA LEU A 143 9.12 17.40 9.27
C LEU A 143 10.43 17.20 10.04
N ASN A 144 10.68 15.98 10.52
CA ASN A 144 11.91 15.62 11.22
C ASN A 144 13.17 15.81 10.34
N ARG A 145 13.06 15.59 9.03
CA ARG A 145 14.21 15.67 8.10
C ARG A 145 14.43 17.05 7.50
N LEU A 146 13.35 17.83 7.34
CA LEU A 146 13.37 19.08 6.61
C LEU A 146 13.53 20.30 7.53
N ILE A 147 13.14 20.20 8.81
CA ILE A 147 13.16 21.33 9.73
C ILE A 147 14.31 21.17 10.73
N PRO A 148 15.38 22.00 10.66
CA PRO A 148 16.51 21.94 11.58
C PRO A 148 16.20 22.67 12.90
N ILE A 149 15.08 22.34 13.55
CA ILE A 149 14.68 22.90 14.86
C ILE A 149 14.52 21.73 15.83
N GLU A 150 15.40 21.66 16.83
CA GLU A 150 15.51 20.51 17.76
C GLU A 150 14.17 20.13 18.41
N PHE A 151 13.40 21.11 18.88
CA PHE A 151 12.07 20.88 19.45
C PHE A 151 11.09 20.26 18.44
N VAL A 152 11.07 20.75 17.20
CA VAL A 152 10.20 20.25 16.13
C VAL A 152 10.61 18.83 15.72
N THR A 153 11.91 18.57 15.58
CA THR A 153 12.43 17.24 15.26
C THR A 153 12.07 16.21 16.35
N THR A 154 12.16 16.59 17.62
CA THR A 154 11.81 15.73 18.75
C THR A 154 10.31 15.39 18.76
N LEU A 155 9.44 16.40 18.65
CA LEU A 155 8.00 16.18 18.61
C LEU A 155 7.56 15.38 17.38
N ALA A 156 8.07 15.75 16.20
CA ALA A 156 7.76 15.07 14.95
C ALA A 156 8.24 13.61 14.99
N GLY A 157 9.39 13.35 15.61
CA GLY A 157 9.91 12.00 15.83
C GLY A 157 8.99 11.15 16.72
N VAL A 158 8.50 11.69 17.84
CA VAL A 158 7.57 10.98 18.73
C VAL A 158 6.24 10.69 18.03
N ILE A 159 5.68 11.69 17.34
CA ILE A 159 4.42 11.54 16.58
C ILE A 159 4.60 10.47 15.48
N ALA A 160 5.69 10.52 14.73
CA ALA A 160 5.98 9.53 13.68
C ALA A 160 6.12 8.11 14.26
N ALA A 161 6.77 7.96 15.42
CA ALA A 161 6.92 6.67 16.07
C ALA A 161 5.57 6.07 16.50
N ILE A 162 4.70 6.87 17.13
CA ILE A 162 3.35 6.44 17.53
C ILE A 162 2.52 6.08 16.29
N ALA A 163 2.53 6.95 15.28
CA ALA A 163 1.79 6.72 14.04
C ALA A 163 2.25 5.44 13.35
N LYS A 164 3.54 5.13 13.35
CA LYS A 164 4.09 3.88 12.77
C LYS A 164 3.56 2.63 13.47
N ILE A 165 3.49 2.64 14.80
CA ILE A 165 2.90 1.51 15.56
C ILE A 165 1.43 1.33 15.16
N LEU A 166 0.67 2.43 15.08
CA LEU A 166 -0.73 2.39 14.67
C LEU A 166 -0.90 1.91 13.22
N VAL A 167 0.00 2.28 12.31
CA VAL A 167 0.02 1.75 10.92
C VAL A 167 0.11 0.23 10.94
N TYR A 168 1.01 -0.37 11.73
CA TYR A 168 1.11 -1.83 11.81
C TYR A 168 -0.14 -2.48 12.40
N ILE A 169 -0.71 -1.91 13.45
CA ILE A 169 -1.95 -2.41 14.06
C ILE A 169 -3.09 -2.39 13.04
N PHE A 170 -3.30 -1.25 12.35
CA PHE A 170 -4.36 -1.15 11.35
C PHE A 170 -4.09 -2.01 10.12
N LEU A 171 -2.83 -2.28 9.78
CA LEU A 171 -2.48 -3.19 8.69
C LEU A 171 -2.89 -4.63 9.03
N LEU A 172 -2.66 -5.07 10.27
CA LEU A 172 -3.09 -6.40 10.72
C LEU A 172 -4.62 -6.51 10.79
N ILE A 173 -5.31 -5.48 11.28
CA ILE A 173 -6.78 -5.41 11.28
C ILE A 173 -7.31 -5.48 9.84
N MET A 174 -6.69 -4.71 8.94
CA MET A 174 -7.04 -4.71 7.52
C MET A 174 -6.83 -6.09 6.90
N LEU A 175 -5.71 -6.76 7.17
CA LEU A 175 -5.43 -8.11 6.70
C LEU A 175 -6.51 -9.11 7.18
N TYR A 176 -6.91 -9.02 8.45
CA TYR A 176 -7.99 -9.84 9.01
C TYR A 176 -9.33 -9.59 8.29
N ASN A 177 -9.71 -8.33 8.09
CA ASN A 177 -10.93 -7.96 7.38
C ASN A 177 -10.89 -8.41 5.91
N PHE A 178 -9.73 -8.32 5.26
CA PHE A 178 -9.53 -8.77 3.89
C PHE A 178 -9.70 -10.29 3.80
N ASN A 179 -9.13 -11.05 4.75
CA ASN A 179 -9.29 -12.50 4.76
C ASN A 179 -10.75 -12.94 4.94
N LYS A 180 -11.54 -12.21 5.76
CA LYS A 180 -12.99 -12.41 5.84
C LYS A 180 -13.67 -12.15 4.50
N LEU A 181 -13.39 -11.00 3.88
CA LEU A 181 -13.94 -10.65 2.57
C LEU A 181 -13.60 -11.69 1.50
N ARG A 182 -12.35 -12.15 1.47
CA ARG A 182 -11.88 -13.20 0.55
C ARG A 182 -12.66 -14.51 0.73
N THR A 183 -12.84 -14.94 1.98
CA THR A 183 -13.55 -16.18 2.29
C THR A 183 -15.01 -16.07 1.87
N ASP A 184 -15.61 -14.90 2.06
CA ASP A 184 -16.99 -14.62 1.64
C ASP A 184 -17.16 -14.62 0.12
N TYR A 185 -16.22 -13.99 -0.59
CA TYR A 185 -16.12 -14.04 -2.06
C TYR A 185 -15.99 -15.49 -2.58
N GLU A 186 -15.14 -16.31 -1.95
CA GLU A 186 -14.94 -17.71 -2.34
C GLU A 186 -16.20 -18.55 -2.12
N LYS A 187 -16.92 -18.34 -1.00
CA LYS A 187 -18.20 -19.01 -0.73
C LYS A 187 -19.26 -18.67 -1.76
N ARG A 188 -19.41 -17.38 -2.11
CA ARG A 188 -20.35 -16.93 -3.14
C ARG A 188 -20.09 -17.66 -4.46
N ARG A 189 -18.83 -17.69 -4.87
CA ARG A 189 -18.37 -18.36 -6.09
C ARG A 189 -18.72 -19.86 -6.09
N GLU A 190 -18.51 -20.56 -4.97
CA GLU A 190 -18.84 -21.98 -4.87
C GLU A 190 -20.33 -22.27 -5.04
N ARG A 191 -21.21 -21.32 -4.71
CA ARG A 191 -22.65 -21.45 -4.95
C ARG A 191 -23.03 -21.19 -6.40
N GLU A 192 -22.40 -20.23 -7.06
CA GLU A 192 -22.70 -19.89 -8.46
C GLU A 192 -22.25 -20.98 -9.44
N ASN A 193 -21.27 -21.81 -9.04
CA ASN A 193 -20.80 -22.94 -9.82
C ASN A 193 -21.56 -24.26 -9.54
N LYS A 194 -22.58 -24.26 -8.68
CA LYS A 194 -23.44 -25.40 -8.38
C LYS A 194 -24.82 -25.23 -9.01
#